data_AF-A0A3B9UVC5-F1
#
_entry.id   AF-A0A3B9UVC5-F1
#
_cell.length_a   1.000
_cell.length_b   1.000
_cell.length_c   1.000
_cell.angle_alpha   90.00
_cell.angle_beta   90.00
_cell.angle_gamma   90.00
#
_symmetry.space_group_name_H-M   'P 1'
#
loop_
_entity.id
_entity.type
_entity.pdbx_description
1 polymer ?
#
loop_
_entity_poly.entity_id
_entity_poly.type
_entity_poly.pdbx_seq_one_letter_code
_entity_poly.pdbx_strand_id
1 'polypeptide(L)'
;MWNLVIKDFVVQKTNIKFILIYALVGSLLFASSDGGTYIMIPMVLSYTYLLGGLGQDDKNNSEFLLNSLPVSRDSIVYAKYLSVIIFSAIAIVLTMGGIFIMSSIGVGKVTGNMGIEDIVGFLFGIMIFMAINFPLYFKYGYAKLRYLNMGIFMLFLISPIIIKFLKDNINLNNSFILSIKAKLLSLSDTQIGVIIICMGLFIYLLSLVISLNVYKKKEF
;
A
#
# COMPACT_ATOMS: atom_id res chain seq x y z
N MET A 1 1.97 9.95 20.71
CA MET A 1 1.85 9.46 19.31
C MET A 1 2.89 8.39 18.99
N TRP A 2 4.18 8.66 19.20
CA TRP A 2 5.26 7.69 18.90
C TRP A 2 5.07 6.32 19.58
N ASN A 3 4.60 6.28 20.83
CA ASN A 3 4.32 5.02 21.53
C ASN A 3 3.24 4.16 20.85
N LEU A 4 2.28 4.77 20.14
CA LEU A 4 1.26 4.03 19.40
C LEU A 4 1.85 3.38 18.15
N VAL A 5 2.74 4.11 17.46
CA VAL A 5 3.49 3.57 16.33
C VAL A 5 4.36 2.40 16.79
N ILE A 6 5.10 2.55 17.89
CA ILE A 6 5.91 1.46 18.47
C ILE A 6 5.03 0.24 18.82
N LYS A 7 3.84 0.46 19.39
CA LYS A 7 2.90 -0.63 19.66
C LYS A 7 2.55 -1.40 18.38
N ASP A 8 2.24 -0.70 17.28
CA ASP A 8 1.96 -1.35 15.99
C ASP A 8 3.18 -2.17 15.48
N PHE A 9 4.40 -1.66 15.65
CA PHE A 9 5.63 -2.41 15.34
C PHE A 9 5.81 -3.67 16.19
N VAL A 10 5.58 -3.56 17.50
CA VAL A 10 5.78 -4.68 18.45
C VAL A 10 4.78 -5.79 18.18
N VAL A 11 3.51 -5.46 17.94
CA VAL A 11 2.46 -6.44 17.61
C VAL A 11 2.84 -7.22 16.36
N GLN A 12 3.46 -6.57 15.37
CA GLN A 12 3.79 -7.19 14.09
C GLN A 12 5.14 -7.90 14.06
N LYS A 13 5.99 -7.73 15.07
CA LYS A 13 7.27 -8.46 15.19
C LYS A 13 7.08 -9.98 15.19
N THR A 14 5.93 -10.47 15.67
CA THR A 14 5.57 -11.90 15.62
C THR A 14 5.44 -12.43 14.19
N ASN A 15 5.06 -11.59 13.23
CA ASN A 15 4.88 -11.96 11.82
C ASN A 15 6.11 -11.68 10.94
N ILE A 16 7.22 -11.21 11.52
CA ILE A 16 8.40 -10.76 10.75
C ILE A 16 9.02 -11.87 9.90
N LYS A 17 8.95 -13.13 10.37
CA LYS A 17 9.43 -14.30 9.62
C LYS A 17 8.62 -14.51 8.34
N PHE A 18 7.29 -14.35 8.41
CA PHE A 18 6.42 -14.46 7.24
C PHE A 18 6.68 -13.33 6.24
N ILE A 19 6.88 -12.11 6.73
CA ILE A 19 7.22 -10.95 5.88
C ILE A 19 8.52 -11.20 5.11
N LEU A 20 9.56 -11.70 5.78
CA LEU A 20 10.84 -12.04 5.14
C LEU A 20 10.68 -13.15 4.11
N ILE A 21 9.93 -14.21 4.43
CA ILE A 21 9.66 -15.31 3.49
C ILE A 21 8.90 -14.78 2.27
N TYR A 22 7.89 -13.93 2.44
CA TYR A 22 7.14 -13.36 1.32
C TYR A 22 8.01 -12.47 0.43
N ALA A 23 8.95 -11.71 0.99
CA ALA A 23 9.89 -10.91 0.20
C ALA A 23 10.81 -11.79 -0.67
N LEU A 24 11.32 -12.89 -0.10
CA LEU A 24 12.19 -13.83 -0.79
C LEU A 24 11.43 -14.66 -1.84
N VAL A 25 10.26 -15.17 -1.51
CA VAL A 25 9.41 -15.92 -2.45
C VAL A 25 8.92 -15.01 -3.57
N GLY A 26 8.50 -13.78 -3.24
CA GLY A 26 8.07 -12.80 -4.23
C GLY A 26 9.18 -12.47 -5.24
N SER A 27 10.41 -12.25 -4.76
CA SER A 27 11.55 -11.99 -5.65
C SER A 27 11.89 -13.17 -6.56
N LEU A 28 11.68 -14.42 -6.13
CA LEU A 28 11.81 -15.60 -7.00
C LEU A 28 10.69 -15.71 -8.03
N LEU A 29 9.43 -15.47 -7.63
CA LEU A 29 8.27 -15.59 -8.52
C LEU A 29 8.29 -14.56 -9.65
N PHE A 30 8.78 -13.35 -9.36
CA PHE A 30 8.88 -12.26 -10.34
C PHE A 30 10.29 -12.10 -10.93
N ALA A 31 11.18 -13.06 -10.69
CA ALA A 31 12.56 -13.05 -11.19
C ALA A 31 12.65 -12.97 -12.72
N SER A 32 11.70 -13.62 -13.41
CA SER A 32 11.70 -13.79 -14.86
C SER A 32 10.71 -12.90 -15.60
N SER A 33 10.02 -12.00 -14.90
CA SER A 33 9.02 -11.12 -15.49
C SER A 33 9.60 -9.74 -15.82
N ASP A 34 9.06 -9.13 -16.89
CA ASP A 34 9.47 -7.82 -17.36
C ASP A 34 9.28 -6.72 -16.30
N GLY A 35 10.00 -5.60 -16.47
CA GLY A 35 9.95 -4.43 -15.60
C GLY A 35 8.51 -3.96 -15.34
N GLY A 36 8.19 -3.60 -14.09
CA GLY A 36 6.83 -3.27 -13.65
C GLY A 36 6.19 -4.34 -12.76
N THR A 37 6.68 -5.58 -12.76
CA THR A 37 6.14 -6.67 -11.92
C THR A 37 6.64 -6.63 -10.47
N TYR A 38 7.80 -6.01 -10.24
CA TYR A 38 8.40 -5.87 -8.91
C TYR A 38 7.56 -5.00 -7.97
N ILE A 39 6.68 -4.15 -8.50
CA ILE A 39 5.69 -3.38 -7.73
C ILE A 39 4.79 -4.26 -6.85
N MET A 40 4.54 -5.52 -7.25
CA MET A 40 3.60 -6.40 -6.55
C MET A 40 4.15 -6.86 -5.20
N ILE A 41 5.48 -7.02 -5.08
CA ILE A 41 6.09 -7.53 -3.85
C ILE A 41 5.89 -6.55 -2.68
N PRO A 42 6.32 -5.27 -2.73
CA PRO A 42 6.14 -4.35 -1.62
C PRO A 42 4.66 -4.05 -1.37
N MET A 43 3.82 -4.16 -2.40
CA MET A 43 2.37 -4.04 -2.28
C MET A 43 1.77 -5.16 -1.42
N VAL A 44 2.10 -6.41 -1.69
CA VAL A 44 1.61 -7.56 -0.90
C VAL A 44 2.15 -7.51 0.53
N LEU A 45 3.41 -7.14 0.71
CA LEU A 45 4.02 -6.99 2.04
C LEU A 45 3.32 -5.92 2.87
N SER A 46 3.10 -4.74 2.30
CA SER A 46 2.41 -3.65 2.99
C SER A 46 0.93 -3.98 3.24
N TYR A 47 0.24 -4.62 2.31
CA TYR A 47 -1.14 -5.05 2.50
C TYR A 47 -1.30 -6.09 3.62
N THR A 48 -0.47 -7.13 3.62
CA THR A 48 -0.50 -8.18 4.65
C THR A 48 -0.18 -7.60 6.03
N TYR A 49 0.76 -6.65 6.09
CA TYR A 49 1.05 -5.87 7.29
C TYR A 49 -0.20 -5.11 7.77
N LEU A 50 -0.87 -4.36 6.91
CA LEU A 50 -2.02 -3.53 7.30
C LEU A 50 -3.19 -4.35 7.79
N LEU A 51 -3.60 -5.36 7.01
CA LEU A 51 -4.73 -6.19 7.38
C LEU A 51 -4.44 -7.05 8.60
N GLY A 52 -3.20 -7.54 8.73
CA GLY A 52 -2.74 -8.19 9.95
C GLY A 52 -2.97 -7.29 11.15
N GLY A 53 -2.37 -6.09 11.12
CA GLY A 53 -2.45 -5.12 12.22
C GLY A 53 -3.88 -4.71 12.56
N LEU A 54 -4.69 -4.36 11.56
CA LEU A 54 -6.09 -4.00 11.78
C LEU A 54 -6.92 -5.17 12.34
N GLY A 55 -6.64 -6.41 11.91
CA GLY A 55 -7.30 -7.61 12.41
C GLY A 55 -6.89 -7.97 13.84
N GLN A 56 -5.63 -7.75 14.21
CA GLN A 56 -5.18 -7.92 15.59
C GLN A 56 -5.74 -6.84 16.51
N ASP A 57 -5.83 -5.59 16.02
CA ASP A 57 -6.45 -4.49 16.76
C ASP A 57 -7.92 -4.79 17.10
N ASP A 58 -8.66 -5.31 16.13
CA ASP A 58 -10.08 -5.68 16.30
C ASP A 58 -10.24 -6.88 17.22
N LYS A 59 -9.44 -7.94 17.03
CA LYS A 59 -9.45 -9.14 17.90
C LYS A 59 -9.19 -8.81 19.36
N ASN A 60 -8.32 -7.83 19.62
CA ASN A 60 -7.93 -7.44 20.96
C ASN A 60 -8.75 -6.26 21.52
N ASN A 61 -9.82 -5.82 20.84
CA ASN A 61 -10.61 -4.64 21.22
C ASN A 61 -9.74 -3.41 21.51
N SER A 62 -8.67 -3.22 20.72
CA SER A 62 -7.65 -2.21 20.98
C SER A 62 -8.20 -0.79 20.94
N GLU A 63 -9.28 -0.53 20.18
CA GLU A 63 -9.95 0.78 20.19
C GLU A 63 -10.53 1.12 21.57
N PHE A 64 -11.19 0.18 22.24
CA PHE A 64 -11.75 0.39 23.58
C PHE A 64 -10.64 0.63 24.61
N LEU A 65 -9.57 -0.17 24.56
CA LEU A 65 -8.43 -0.02 25.47
C LEU A 65 -7.75 1.34 25.28
N LEU A 66 -7.52 1.75 24.02
CA LEU A 66 -6.87 3.02 23.70
C LEU A 66 -7.73 4.23 24.10
N ASN A 67 -9.05 4.12 24.02
CA ASN A 67 -9.97 5.17 24.44
C ASN A 67 -10.09 5.32 25.96
N SER A 68 -9.77 4.27 26.73
CA SER A 68 -9.67 4.35 28.20
C SER A 68 -8.37 4.98 28.69
N LEU A 69 -7.38 5.17 27.81
CA LEU A 69 -6.13 5.86 28.13
C LEU A 69 -6.27 7.37 27.89
N PRO A 70 -5.48 8.22 28.56
CA PRO A 70 -5.45 9.68 28.34
C PRO A 70 -4.73 10.03 27.03
N VAL A 71 -5.22 9.49 25.91
CA VAL A 71 -4.65 9.62 24.57
C VAL A 71 -5.69 10.30 23.68
N SER A 72 -5.27 11.33 22.94
CA SER A 72 -6.19 12.05 22.04
C SER A 72 -6.66 11.15 20.89
N ARG A 73 -7.94 11.24 20.52
CA ARG A 73 -8.48 10.50 19.37
C ARG A 73 -7.74 10.80 18.06
N ASP A 74 -7.30 12.04 17.90
CA ASP A 74 -6.53 12.48 16.74
C ASP A 74 -5.17 11.79 16.69
N SER A 75 -4.50 11.64 17.84
CA SER A 75 -3.23 10.92 17.92
C SER A 75 -3.31 9.46 17.51
N ILE A 76 -4.47 8.81 17.67
CA ILE A 76 -4.70 7.42 17.23
C ILE A 76 -4.78 7.37 15.70
N VAL A 77 -5.56 8.26 15.09
CA VAL A 77 -5.71 8.33 13.63
C VAL A 77 -4.36 8.66 12.97
N TYR A 78 -3.69 9.71 13.43
CA TYR A 78 -2.38 10.09 12.91
C TYR A 78 -1.32 8.99 13.10
N ALA A 79 -1.34 8.24 14.20
CA ALA A 79 -0.40 7.13 14.40
C ALA A 79 -0.59 6.03 13.35
N LYS A 80 -1.84 5.70 12.98
CA LYS A 80 -2.12 4.72 11.91
C LYS A 80 -1.68 5.22 10.54
N TYR A 81 -1.89 6.50 10.23
CA TYR A 81 -1.41 7.07 8.96
C TYR A 81 0.13 7.18 8.93
N LEU A 82 0.79 7.42 10.07
CA LEU A 82 2.24 7.46 10.12
C LEU A 82 2.87 6.07 10.04
N SER A 83 2.28 5.07 10.70
CA SER A 83 2.81 3.70 10.70
C SER A 83 2.92 3.16 9.28
N VAL A 84 1.88 3.37 8.47
CA VAL A 84 1.86 3.16 7.02
C VAL A 84 3.11 3.62 6.29
N ILE A 85 3.51 4.87 6.51
CA ILE A 85 4.60 5.48 5.75
C ILE A 85 5.89 4.74 6.09
N ILE A 86 6.09 4.44 7.37
CA ILE A 86 7.24 3.69 7.85
C ILE A 86 7.22 2.26 7.29
N PHE A 87 6.07 1.58 7.25
CA PHE A 87 5.97 0.24 6.68
C PHE A 87 6.16 0.20 5.17
N SER A 88 5.73 1.23 4.46
CA SER A 88 5.98 1.34 3.02
C SER A 88 7.48 1.47 2.74
N ALA A 89 8.20 2.27 3.53
CA ALA A 89 9.66 2.37 3.44
C ALA A 89 10.35 1.03 3.75
N ILE A 90 9.92 0.34 4.81
CA ILE A 90 10.45 -0.99 5.16
C ILE A 90 10.17 -2.00 4.05
N ALA A 91 8.97 -2.00 3.48
CA ALA A 91 8.61 -2.89 2.38
C ALA A 91 9.53 -2.69 1.18
N ILE A 92 9.81 -1.45 0.78
CA ILE A 92 10.75 -1.13 -0.31
C ILE A 92 12.16 -1.66 0.00
N VAL A 93 12.65 -1.43 1.23
CA VAL A 93 13.98 -1.89 1.64
C VAL A 93 14.06 -3.42 1.62
N LEU A 94 13.02 -4.10 2.11
CA LEU A 94 12.95 -5.56 2.12
C LEU A 94 12.88 -6.14 0.70
N THR A 95 12.20 -5.47 -0.23
CA THR A 95 12.12 -5.93 -1.62
C THR A 95 13.42 -5.74 -2.35
N MET A 96 14.06 -4.58 -2.20
CA MET A 96 15.40 -4.34 -2.75
C MET A 96 16.42 -5.33 -2.16
N GLY A 97 16.39 -5.56 -0.86
CA GLY A 97 17.24 -6.55 -0.20
C GLY A 97 16.98 -7.97 -0.67
N GLY A 98 15.72 -8.36 -0.84
CA GLY A 98 15.34 -9.68 -1.36
C GLY A 98 15.83 -9.92 -2.78
N ILE A 99 15.65 -8.94 -3.67
CA ILE A 99 16.17 -8.98 -5.05
C ILE A 99 17.70 -9.09 -5.04
N PHE A 100 18.38 -8.29 -4.23
CA PHE A 100 19.84 -8.32 -4.12
C PHE A 100 20.36 -9.69 -3.65
N ILE A 101 19.75 -10.26 -2.61
CA ILE A 101 20.12 -11.59 -2.10
C ILE A 101 19.92 -12.66 -3.19
N MET A 102 18.76 -12.67 -3.85
CA MET A 102 18.48 -13.68 -4.88
C MET A 102 19.41 -13.57 -6.09
N SER A 103 19.70 -12.34 -6.52
CA SER A 103 20.67 -12.09 -7.60
C SER A 103 22.08 -12.56 -7.24
N SER A 104 22.48 -12.41 -5.96
CA SER A 104 23.81 -12.82 -5.48
C SER A 104 23.97 -14.33 -5.37
N ILE A 105 22.90 -15.06 -5.02
CA ILE A 105 22.92 -16.53 -4.93
C ILE A 105 22.78 -17.17 -6.32
N GLY A 106 22.35 -16.41 -7.34
CA GLY A 106 22.15 -16.90 -8.71
C GLY A 106 20.92 -17.80 -8.86
N VAL A 107 19.96 -17.71 -7.93
CA VAL A 107 18.73 -18.50 -7.94
C VAL A 107 17.63 -17.71 -8.64
N GLY A 108 17.13 -18.25 -9.75
CA GLY A 108 16.24 -17.53 -10.66
C GLY A 108 17.03 -16.51 -11.50
N LYS A 109 16.66 -16.31 -12.76
CA LYS A 109 17.26 -15.28 -13.62
C LYS A 109 16.81 -13.88 -13.19
N VAL A 110 16.97 -13.53 -11.92
CA VAL A 110 16.69 -12.20 -11.35
C VAL A 110 17.66 -11.23 -12.00
N THR A 111 17.22 -10.66 -13.12
CA THR A 111 18.01 -9.74 -13.95
C THR A 111 17.49 -8.31 -13.86
N GLY A 112 16.31 -8.13 -13.26
CA GLY A 112 15.68 -6.83 -13.04
C GLY A 112 16.03 -6.23 -11.69
N ASN A 113 16.18 -4.90 -11.68
CA ASN A 113 16.17 -4.09 -10.47
C ASN A 113 14.81 -3.42 -10.31
N MET A 114 14.41 -3.17 -9.07
CA MET A 114 13.25 -2.34 -8.78
C MET A 114 13.53 -0.91 -9.25
N GLY A 115 12.80 -0.47 -10.26
CA GLY A 115 12.97 0.85 -10.87
C GLY A 115 12.31 1.95 -10.04
N ILE A 116 12.63 3.21 -10.36
CA ILE A 116 11.95 4.37 -9.77
C ILE A 116 10.44 4.32 -10.08
N GLU A 117 10.07 3.86 -11.27
CA GLU A 117 8.68 3.69 -11.69
C GLU A 117 7.91 2.70 -10.79
N ASP A 118 8.54 1.58 -10.41
CA ASP A 118 7.95 0.61 -9.48
C ASP A 118 7.71 1.23 -8.10
N ILE A 119 8.66 2.03 -7.62
CA ILE A 119 8.56 2.72 -6.32
C ILE A 119 7.43 3.76 -6.36
N VAL A 120 7.37 4.57 -7.41
CA VAL A 120 6.33 5.59 -7.60
C VAL A 120 4.95 4.93 -7.68
N GLY A 121 4.82 3.90 -8.49
CA GLY A 121 3.56 3.16 -8.62
C GLY A 121 3.15 2.49 -7.32
N PHE A 122 4.10 1.90 -6.59
CA PHE A 122 3.84 1.28 -5.28
C PHE A 122 3.32 2.32 -4.28
N LEU A 123 4.01 3.45 -4.14
CA LEU A 123 3.63 4.53 -3.23
C LEU A 123 2.24 5.08 -3.57
N PHE A 124 1.93 5.25 -4.86
CA PHE A 124 0.61 5.68 -5.28
C PHE A 124 -0.47 4.65 -4.96
N GLY A 125 -0.23 3.37 -5.28
CA GLY A 125 -1.17 2.28 -5.03
C GLY A 125 -1.47 2.11 -3.54
N ILE A 126 -0.44 2.15 -2.70
CA ILE A 126 -0.60 1.97 -1.25
C ILE A 126 -1.33 3.16 -0.61
N MET A 127 -1.07 4.39 -1.08
CA MET A 127 -1.79 5.60 -0.64
C MET A 127 -3.28 5.50 -0.97
N ILE A 128 -3.65 5.11 -2.19
CA ILE A 128 -5.06 4.92 -2.58
C ILE A 128 -5.70 3.83 -1.75
N PHE A 129 -5.02 2.69 -1.61
CA PHE A 129 -5.54 1.56 -0.85
C PHE A 129 -5.90 1.99 0.58
N MET A 130 -5.01 2.70 1.26
CA MET A 130 -5.26 3.19 2.62
C MET A 130 -6.27 4.31 2.67
N ALA A 131 -6.26 5.19 1.67
CA ALA A 131 -7.21 6.28 1.59
C ALA A 131 -8.66 5.78 1.61
N ILE A 132 -8.91 4.59 1.05
CA ILE A 132 -10.21 3.91 1.08
C ILE A 132 -10.40 3.12 2.39
N ASN A 133 -9.39 2.34 2.80
CA ASN A 133 -9.53 1.39 3.91
C ASN A 133 -9.65 2.08 5.28
N PHE A 134 -8.92 3.16 5.54
CA PHE A 134 -8.89 3.79 6.86
C PHE A 134 -10.19 4.48 7.26
N PRO A 135 -10.83 5.32 6.43
CA PRO A 135 -12.13 5.90 6.76
C PRO A 135 -13.18 4.83 7.04
N LEU A 136 -13.18 3.76 6.23
CA LEU A 136 -14.06 2.62 6.42
C LEU A 136 -13.78 1.94 7.76
N TYR A 137 -12.51 1.64 8.06
CA TYR A 137 -12.11 0.99 9.31
C TYR A 137 -12.58 1.78 10.53
N PHE A 138 -12.33 3.09 10.57
CA PHE A 138 -12.76 3.92 11.70
C PHE A 138 -14.29 3.98 11.81
N LYS A 139 -15.02 3.95 10.70
CA LYS A 139 -16.49 4.00 10.68
C LYS A 139 -17.16 2.69 11.10
N TYR A 140 -16.70 1.55 10.56
CA TYR A 140 -17.43 0.28 10.64
C TYR A 140 -16.73 -0.81 11.47
N GLY A 141 -15.47 -0.60 11.86
CA GLY A 141 -14.63 -1.64 12.49
C GLY A 141 -14.15 -2.70 11.48
N TYR A 142 -13.15 -3.49 11.87
CA TYR A 142 -12.49 -4.42 10.94
C TYR A 142 -13.33 -5.65 10.62
N ALA A 143 -14.06 -6.21 11.59
CA ALA A 143 -14.88 -7.41 11.41
C ALA A 143 -15.84 -7.32 10.20
N LYS A 144 -16.48 -6.16 10.01
CA LYS A 144 -17.41 -5.92 8.90
C LYS A 144 -16.70 -5.65 7.56
N LEU A 145 -15.43 -5.26 7.61
CA LEU A 145 -14.64 -4.90 6.43
C LEU A 145 -13.76 -6.03 5.91
N ARG A 146 -13.63 -7.14 6.64
CA ARG A 146 -12.75 -8.24 6.24
C ARG A 146 -13.00 -8.71 4.80
N TYR A 147 -14.26 -8.93 4.42
CA TYR A 147 -14.63 -9.36 3.07
C TYR A 147 -14.46 -8.25 2.03
N LEU A 148 -14.77 -7.00 2.40
CA LEU A 148 -14.61 -5.85 1.52
C LEU A 148 -13.12 -5.60 1.22
N ASN A 149 -12.26 -5.67 2.24
CA ASN A 149 -10.81 -5.52 2.11
C ASN A 149 -10.22 -6.63 1.22
N MET A 150 -10.70 -7.86 1.37
CA MET A 150 -10.30 -8.97 0.52
C MET A 150 -10.72 -8.75 -0.95
N GLY A 151 -11.91 -8.17 -1.19
CA GLY A 151 -12.34 -7.74 -2.51
C GLY A 151 -11.45 -6.66 -3.12
N ILE A 152 -11.13 -5.60 -2.35
CA ILE A 152 -10.24 -4.52 -2.79
C ILE A 152 -8.85 -5.08 -3.14
N PHE A 153 -8.33 -6.02 -2.36
CA PHE A 153 -7.04 -6.65 -2.63
C PHE A 153 -7.04 -7.51 -3.89
N MET A 154 -8.10 -8.29 -4.10
CA MET A 154 -8.23 -9.06 -5.33
C MET A 154 -8.31 -8.15 -6.55
N LEU A 155 -9.07 -7.05 -6.47
CA LEU A 155 -9.11 -6.03 -7.53
C LEU A 155 -7.71 -5.45 -7.79
N PHE A 156 -6.94 -5.19 -6.73
CA PHE A 156 -5.58 -4.68 -6.87
C PHE A 156 -4.64 -5.70 -7.53
N LEU A 157 -4.68 -6.96 -7.11
CA LEU A 157 -3.87 -8.03 -7.71
C LEU A 157 -4.19 -8.28 -9.19
N ILE A 158 -5.46 -8.16 -9.57
CA ILE A 158 -5.92 -8.37 -10.95
C ILE A 158 -5.76 -7.09 -11.80
N SER A 159 -5.51 -5.93 -11.17
CA SER A 159 -5.39 -4.64 -11.86
C SER A 159 -4.40 -4.63 -13.03
N PRO A 160 -3.21 -5.27 -13.00
CA PRO A 160 -2.31 -5.27 -14.15
C PRO A 160 -2.90 -6.02 -15.35
N ILE A 161 -3.65 -7.09 -15.10
CA ILE A 161 -4.34 -7.88 -16.13
C ILE A 161 -5.46 -7.04 -16.75
N ILE A 162 -6.22 -6.31 -15.92
CA ILE A 162 -7.27 -5.41 -16.39
C ILE A 162 -6.68 -4.29 -17.24
N ILE A 163 -5.59 -3.66 -16.79
CA ILE A 163 -4.92 -2.59 -17.53
C ILE A 163 -4.41 -3.10 -18.88
N LYS A 164 -3.79 -4.28 -18.93
CA LYS A 164 -3.36 -4.91 -20.18
C LYS A 164 -4.53 -5.20 -21.11
N PHE A 165 -5.60 -5.81 -20.59
CA PHE A 165 -6.80 -6.11 -21.35
C PHE A 165 -7.46 -4.85 -21.93
N LEU A 166 -7.53 -3.76 -21.15
CA LEU A 166 -8.04 -2.47 -21.60
C LEU A 166 -7.15 -1.86 -22.69
N LYS A 167 -5.83 -1.97 -22.55
CA LYS A 167 -4.87 -1.47 -23.54
C LYS A 167 -5.00 -2.20 -24.89
N ASP A 168 -5.22 -3.51 -24.85
CA ASP A 168 -5.30 -4.34 -26.06
C ASP A 168 -6.67 -4.26 -26.76
N ASN A 169 -7.75 -3.98 -26.02
CA ASN A 169 -9.13 -4.00 -26.54
C ASN A 169 -9.80 -2.63 -26.69
N ILE A 170 -9.28 -1.57 -26.06
CA ILE A 170 -9.81 -0.21 -26.24
C ILE A 170 -9.05 0.46 -27.38
N ASN A 171 -9.76 0.71 -28.48
CA ASN A 171 -9.29 1.62 -29.52
C ASN A 171 -9.23 3.04 -28.94
N LEU A 172 -8.04 3.49 -28.55
CA LEU A 172 -7.77 4.84 -28.01
C LEU A 172 -7.83 5.93 -29.11
N ASN A 173 -8.53 5.70 -30.22
CA ASN A 173 -8.70 6.65 -31.34
C ASN A 173 -9.73 7.75 -31.06
N ASN A 174 -9.99 8.06 -29.79
CA ASN A 174 -10.78 9.22 -29.40
C ASN A 174 -9.85 10.44 -29.33
N SER A 175 -10.22 11.54 -29.99
CA SER A 175 -9.43 12.78 -30.06
C SER A 175 -9.07 13.34 -28.68
N PHE A 176 -9.95 13.16 -27.69
CA PHE A 176 -9.69 13.57 -26.31
C PHE A 176 -8.56 12.74 -25.66
N ILE A 177 -8.60 11.41 -25.82
CA ILE A 177 -7.60 10.50 -25.25
C ILE A 177 -6.25 10.68 -25.94
N LEU A 178 -6.24 10.89 -27.26
CA LEU A 178 -5.04 11.21 -28.03
C LEU A 178 -4.40 12.52 -27.56
N SER A 179 -5.19 13.55 -27.27
CA SER A 179 -4.68 14.83 -26.76
C SER A 179 -4.05 14.70 -25.36
N ILE A 180 -4.64 13.88 -24.49
CA ILE A 180 -4.10 13.57 -23.16
C ILE A 180 -2.81 12.76 -23.28
N LYS A 181 -2.80 11.73 -24.14
CA LYS A 181 -1.63 10.90 -24.40
C LYS A 181 -0.48 11.72 -24.99
N ALA A 182 -0.76 12.61 -25.94
CA ALA A 182 0.25 13.49 -26.54
C ALA A 182 0.86 14.45 -25.51
N LYS A 183 0.04 15.02 -24.62
CA LYS A 183 0.54 15.84 -23.50
C LYS A 183 1.36 15.02 -22.51
N LEU A 184 0.92 13.81 -22.16
CA LEU A 184 1.69 12.90 -21.29
C LEU A 184 3.02 12.51 -21.91
N LEU A 185 3.07 12.18 -23.20
CA LEU A 185 4.30 11.83 -23.91
C LEU A 185 5.26 13.02 -24.08
N SER A 186 4.77 14.26 -23.96
CA SER A 186 5.60 15.47 -23.99
C SER A 186 6.28 15.77 -22.65
N LEU A 187 5.87 15.09 -21.57
CA LEU A 187 6.46 15.22 -20.25
C LEU A 187 7.55 14.16 -20.06
N SER A 188 8.58 14.51 -19.29
CA SER A 188 9.59 13.54 -18.85
C SER A 188 9.01 12.56 -17.83
N ASP A 189 9.55 11.34 -17.76
CA ASP A 189 9.11 10.30 -16.82
C ASP A 189 9.15 10.76 -15.37
N THR A 190 10.10 11.62 -15.02
CA THR A 190 10.22 12.23 -13.69
C THR A 190 9.08 13.20 -13.39
N GLN A 191 8.65 14.02 -14.36
CA GLN A 191 7.50 14.92 -14.19
C GLN A 191 6.20 14.13 -14.00
N ILE A 192 6.01 13.06 -14.77
CA ILE A 192 4.86 12.18 -14.63
C ILE A 192 4.84 11.54 -13.23
N GLY A 193 5.99 11.04 -12.78
CA GLY A 193 6.11 10.44 -11.45
C GLY A 193 5.78 11.42 -10.31
N VAL A 194 6.24 12.68 -10.40
CA VAL A 194 5.91 13.73 -9.42
C VAL A 194 4.42 14.01 -9.39
N ILE A 195 3.76 14.13 -10.55
CA ILE A 195 2.31 14.38 -10.62
C ILE A 195 1.54 13.23 -9.94
N ILE A 196 1.91 11.98 -10.21
CA ILE A 196 1.29 10.80 -9.61
C ILE A 196 1.44 10.81 -8.09
N ILE A 197 2.63 11.09 -7.56
CA ILE A 197 2.87 11.17 -6.11
C ILE A 197 2.06 12.30 -5.49
N CYS A 198 2.07 13.50 -6.09
CA CYS A 198 1.29 14.64 -5.59
C CYS A 198 -0.20 14.33 -5.53
N MET A 199 -0.73 13.66 -6.56
CA MET A 199 -2.13 13.22 -6.59
C MET A 199 -2.42 12.18 -5.50
N GLY A 200 -1.54 11.19 -5.32
CA GLY A 200 -1.65 10.18 -4.26
C GLY A 200 -1.65 10.81 -2.86
N LEU A 201 -0.72 11.72 -2.60
CA LEU A 201 -0.62 12.45 -1.34
C LEU A 201 -1.86 13.31 -1.07
N PHE A 202 -2.39 13.98 -2.08
CA PHE A 202 -3.61 14.77 -1.94
C PHE A 202 -4.80 13.89 -1.53
N ILE A 203 -5.00 12.75 -2.20
CA ILE A 203 -6.05 11.77 -1.85
C ILE A 203 -5.84 11.22 -0.44
N TYR A 204 -4.59 10.93 -0.07
CA TYR A 204 -4.23 10.41 1.24
C TYR A 204 -4.54 11.40 2.37
N LEU A 205 -4.23 12.69 2.17
CA LEU A 205 -4.54 13.76 3.11
C LEU A 205 -6.05 14.02 3.21
N LEU A 206 -6.78 14.00 2.10
CA LEU A 206 -8.24 14.09 2.13
C LEU A 206 -8.84 12.94 2.95
N SER A 207 -8.36 11.72 2.74
CA SER A 207 -8.77 10.56 3.54
C SER A 207 -8.48 10.74 5.03
N LEU A 208 -7.33 11.31 5.38
CA LEU A 208 -6.99 11.59 6.77
C LEU A 208 -8.01 12.52 7.42
N VAL A 209 -8.39 13.61 6.73
CA VAL A 209 -9.40 14.56 7.25
C VAL A 209 -10.75 13.87 7.43
N ILE A 210 -11.15 13.01 6.49
CA ILE A 210 -12.39 12.22 6.60
C ILE A 210 -12.32 11.27 7.80
N SER A 211 -11.22 10.53 7.96
CA SER A 211 -10.99 9.60 9.07
C SER A 211 -11.04 10.30 10.43
N LEU A 212 -10.43 11.49 10.57
CA LEU A 212 -10.50 12.29 11.79
C LEU A 212 -11.95 12.68 12.12
N ASN A 213 -12.69 13.17 11.12
CA ASN A 213 -14.08 13.59 11.32
C ASN A 213 -15.00 12.43 11.71
N VAL A 214 -14.79 11.26 11.10
CA VAL A 214 -15.55 10.04 11.43
C VAL A 214 -15.23 9.57 12.85
N TYR A 215 -13.94 9.49 13.21
CA TYR A 215 -13.52 8.95 14.50
C TYR A 215 -13.87 9.87 15.68
N LYS A 216 -13.85 11.19 15.48
CA LYS A 216 -14.33 12.17 16.48
C LYS A 216 -15.81 11.99 16.82
N LYS A 217 -16.64 11.74 15.81
CA LYS A 217 -18.10 11.61 15.96
C LYS A 217 -18.55 10.22 16.42
N LYS A 218 -17.64 9.26 16.52
CA LYS A 218 -17.95 7.90 16.96
C LYS A 218 -18.20 7.90 18.47
N GLU A 219 -19.41 7.50 18.85
CA GLU A 219 -19.78 7.18 20.23
C GLU A 219 -19.33 5.74 20.51
N PHE A 220 -18.74 5.51 21.68
CA PHE A 220 -18.19 4.23 22.14
C PHE A 220 -18.97 3.75 23.36
#